data_AF-A0A830CQC5-F1
#
_entry.id   AF-A0A830CQC5-F1
#
_cell.length_a   1.000
_cell.length_b   1.000
_cell.length_c   1.000
_cell.angle_alpha   90.00
_cell.angle_beta   90.00
_cell.angle_gamma   90.00
#
_symmetry.space_group_name_H-M   'P 1'
#
loop_
_entity.id
_entity.type
_entity.pdbx_description
1 polymer ?
#
loop_
_entity_poly.entity_id
_entity_poly.type
_entity_poly.pdbx_seq_one_letter_code
_entity_poly.pdbx_strand_id
1 'polypeptide(L)' 'MLYSKEQNVVSRVGHKTLEDGKRFHYLIKTGKIIDSANNLKKVVKEKDKST' A
#
# COMPACT_ATOMS: atom_id res chain seq x y z
N MET A 1 0.18 10.33 -6.98
CA MET A 1 -1.02 10.36 -6.11
C MET A 1 -1.69 9.00 -6.17
N LEU A 2 -2.18 8.48 -5.04
CA LEU A 2 -2.86 7.18 -4.97
C LEU A 2 -4.35 7.36 -4.67
N TYR A 3 -5.16 6.47 -5.23
CA TYR A 3 -6.61 6.43 -5.01
C TYR A 3 -6.96 5.44 -3.91
N SER A 4 -7.71 5.90 -2.91
CA SER A 4 -8.32 5.03 -1.90
C SER A 4 -9.69 4.57 -2.40
N LYS A 5 -9.82 3.28 -2.74
CA LYS A 5 -11.12 2.69 -3.15
C LYS A 5 -12.17 2.69 -2.03
N GLU A 6 -11.74 2.55 -0.78
CA GLU A 6 -12.66 2.50 0.36
C GLU A 6 -13.33 3.84 0.63
N GLN A 7 -12.57 4.94 0.51
CA GLN A 7 -13.06 6.27 0.83
C GLN A 7 -13.32 7.13 -0.42
N ASN A 8 -13.10 6.57 -1.62
CA ASN A 8 -13.21 7.25 -2.91
C ASN A 8 -12.45 8.58 -2.99
N VAL A 9 -11.25 8.64 -2.40
CA VAL A 9 -10.43 9.86 -2.31
C VAL A 9 -9.05 9.66 -2.91
N VAL A 10 -8.61 10.65 -3.69
CA VAL A 10 -7.22 10.77 -4.15
C VAL A 10 -6.37 11.48 -3.09
N SER A 11 -5.24 10.87 -2.73
CA SER A 11 -4.30 11.37 -1.73
C SER A 11 -2.84 11.28 -2.17
N ARG A 12 -2.03 12.15 -1.57
CA ARG A 12 -0.56 11.99 -1.55
C ARG A 12 -0.17 10.91 -0.53
N VAL A 13 1.05 10.40 -0.66
CA VAL A 13 1.61 9.33 0.17
C VAL A 13 2.65 9.93 1.10
N GLY A 14 2.61 9.55 2.37
CA GLY A 14 3.64 9.85 3.36
C GLY A 14 4.38 8.59 3.80
N HIS A 15 5.53 8.77 4.45
CA HIS A 15 6.30 7.70 5.07
C HIS A 15 6.20 7.81 6.59
N LYS A 16 6.02 6.67 7.27
CA LYS A 16 6.02 6.59 8.73
C LYS A 16 6.85 5.40 9.17
N THR A 17 7.68 5.59 10.17
CA THR A 17 8.40 4.51 10.86
C THR A 17 7.54 4.08 12.05
N LEU A 18 7.25 2.78 12.17
CA LEU A 18 6.63 2.21 13.36
C LEU A 18 7.69 1.89 14.43
N GLU A 19 7.25 1.64 15.66
CA GLU A 19 8.11 1.30 16.80
C GLU A 19 8.95 0.04 16.55
N ASP A 20 8.45 -0.89 15.71
CA ASP A 20 9.18 -2.07 15.23
C ASP A 20 10.34 -1.78 14.26
N GLY A 21 10.66 -0.50 14.01
CA GLY A 21 11.72 -0.05 13.09
C GLY A 21 11.37 -0.17 11.60
N LYS A 22 10.21 -0.75 11.26
CA LYS A 22 9.73 -0.90 9.88
C LYS A 22 9.17 0.42 9.35
N ARG A 23 9.55 0.75 8.10
CA ARG A 23 9.05 1.91 7.36
C ARG A 23 7.84 1.50 6.52
N PHE A 24 6.78 2.28 6.62
CA PHE A 24 5.53 2.07 5.90
C PHE A 24 5.11 3.32 5.14
N HIS A 25 4.38 3.09 4.05
CA HIS A 25 3.77 4.15 3.26
C HIS A 25 2.30 4.26 3.65
N TYR A 26 1.79 5.48 3.81
CA TYR A 26 0.40 5.73 4.15
C TYR A 26 -0.21 6.87 3.33
N LEU A 27 -1.52 6.83 3.11
CA LEU A 27 -2.25 7.93 2.48
C LEU A 27 -2.44 9.07 3.47
N ILE A 28 -2.01 10.27 3.11
CA ILE A 28 -1.99 11.42 4.04
C ILE A 28 -3.40 11.83 4.48
N LYS A 29 -4.40 11.79 3.59
CA LYS A 29 -5.76 12.20 3.96
C LYS A 29 -6.53 11.14 4.75
N THR A 30 -6.20 9.87 4.59
CA THR A 30 -7.00 8.77 5.15
C THR A 30 -6.28 7.99 6.25
N GLY A 31 -4.96 8.19 6.40
CA GLY A 31 -4.10 7.44 7.32
C GLY A 31 -3.89 5.98 6.95
N LYS A 32 -4.46 5.51 5.82
CA LYS A 32 -4.43 4.10 5.44
C LYS A 32 -3.03 3.67 5.02
N ILE A 33 -2.55 2.58 5.61
CA ILE A 33 -1.25 1.95 5.28
C ILE A 33 -1.39 1.19 3.96
N ILE A 34 -0.43 1.40 3.06
CA ILE A 34 -0.39 0.81 1.71
C ILE A 34 0.46 -0.45 1.68
N ASP A 35 1.48 -0.52 2.54
CA ASP A 35 2.44 -1.61 2.48
C ASP A 35 1.85 -2.91 3.00
N SER A 36 1.71 -3.88 2.09
CA SER A 36 1.23 -5.21 2.39
C SER A 36 2.17 -6.18 1.72
N ALA A 37 3.09 -6.76 2.50
CA ALA A 37 3.99 -7.82 2.05
C ALA A 37 3.24 -8.98 1.35
N ASN A 38 1.94 -9.14 1.65
CA ASN A 38 1.06 -10.14 1.05
C ASN A 38 0.62 -9.80 -0.39
N ASN A 39 0.54 -8.51 -0.75
CA ASN A 39 0.14 -8.08 -2.09
C ASN A 39 1.23 -8.38 -3.12
N LEU A 40 2.51 -8.27 -2.75
CA LEU A 40 3.63 -8.65 -3.63
C LEU A 40 3.57 -10.14 -4.03
N LYS A 41 3.28 -11.03 -3.07
CA LYS A 41 3.15 -12.47 -3.33
C LYS A 41 1.97 -12.78 -4.26
N LYS A 42 0.86 -12.05 -4.16
CA LYS A 42 -0.28 -12.18 -5.09
C LYS A 42 0.09 -11.75 -6.50
N VAL A 43 0.70 -10.57 -6.65
CA VAL A 43 1.07 -10.04 -7.98
C VAL A 43 2.07 -10.95 -8.70
N VAL A 44 3.05 -11.54 -8.00
CA VAL A 44 3.99 -12.50 -8.60
C VAL A 44 3.27 -13.77 -9.06
N LYS A 45 2.43 -14.37 -8.20
CA LYS A 45 1.65 -15.57 -8.56
C LYS A 45 0.67 -15.34 -9.72
N GLU A 46 0.11 -14.15 -9.85
CA GLU A 46 -0.79 -13.81 -10.97
C GLU A 46 -0.03 -13.68 -12.30
N LYS A 47 1.21 -13.17 -12.28
CA LYS A 47 2.07 -13.10 -13.47
C LYS A 47 2.55 -14.49 -13.93
N ASP A 48 2.89 -15.37 -13.00
CA ASP A 48 3.34 -16.74 -13.33
C ASP A 48 2.23 -17.59 -13.97
N LYS A 49 0.95 -17.26 -13.74
CA LYS A 49 -0.20 -17.98 -14.32
C LYS A 49 -0.63 -17.44 -15.69
N SER A 50 -0.15 -16.26 -16.09
CA SER A 50 -0.52 -15.63 -17.36
C SER A 50 0.51 -15.84 -18.48
N THR A 51 1.49 -16.73 -18.28
CA THR A 51 2.50 -17.15 -19.26
C THR A 51 2.29 -18.61 -19.59
#